data_AF-A0A149TK28-F1
#
_entry.id   AF-A0A149TK28-F1
#
_cell.length_a   1.000
_cell.length_b   1.000
_cell.length_c   1.000
_cell.angle_alpha   90.00
_cell.angle_beta   90.00
_cell.angle_gamma   90.00
#
_symmetry.space_group_name_H-M   'P 1'
#
loop_
_entity.id
_entity.type
_entity.pdbx_description
1 polymer ?
#
loop_
_entity_poly.entity_id
_entity_poly.type
_entity_poly.pdbx_seq_one_letter_code
_entity_poly.pdbx_strand_id
1 'polypeptide(L)' 'MPESLTAKWSTIAVYSQNENRFNPAPGAKITPAQAAARQNVQQRTVTVSGKKLLQVRAK' A
#
# COMPACT_ATOMS: atom_id res chain seq x y z
N MET A 1 15.99 9.24 10.36
CA MET A 1 15.23 10.10 9.42
C MET A 1 13.81 9.57 9.36
N PRO A 2 12.76 10.30 9.78
CA PRO A 2 11.40 9.81 9.61
C PRO A 2 11.07 9.95 8.12
N GLU A 3 10.96 8.83 7.42
CA GLU A 3 10.54 8.81 6.02
C GLU A 3 9.14 9.42 5.95
N SER A 4 9.08 10.69 5.52
CA SER A 4 7.84 11.40 5.22
C SER A 4 7.14 10.64 4.10
N LEU A 5 6.20 9.78 4.47
CA LEU A 5 5.15 9.36 3.56
C LEU A 5 4.47 10.66 3.09
N THR A 6 4.66 11.01 1.84
CA THR A 6 3.99 12.16 1.22
C THR A 6 2.48 12.04 1.44
N ALA A 7 1.76 13.17 1.55
CA ALA A 7 0.29 13.22 1.62
C ALA A 7 -0.41 12.63 0.36
N LYS A 8 0.37 12.19 -0.64
CA LYS A 8 -0.08 11.52 -1.84
C LYS A 8 -0.27 10.02 -1.60
N TRP A 9 -1.27 9.44 -2.24
CA TRP A 9 -1.50 8.00 -2.22
C TRP A 9 -0.40 7.26 -2.97
N SER A 10 0.30 6.37 -2.27
CA SER A 10 1.36 5.53 -2.79
C SER A 10 0.92 4.07 -2.74
N THR A 11 1.08 3.35 -3.85
CA THR A 11 0.78 1.91 -3.90
C THR A 11 1.87 1.13 -3.16
N ILE A 12 1.48 0.33 -2.17
CA ILE A 12 2.40 -0.52 -1.40
C ILE A 12 2.23 -2.00 -1.70
N ALA A 13 1.09 -2.41 -2.23
CA ALA A 13 0.87 -3.79 -2.64
C ALA A 13 -0.12 -3.88 -3.81
N VAL A 14 0.05 -4.92 -4.60
CA VAL A 14 -0.80 -5.30 -5.73
C VAL A 14 -1.41 -6.65 -5.41
N TYR A 15 -2.72 -6.76 -5.52
CA TYR A 15 -3.42 -8.02 -5.38
C TYR A 15 -3.14 -8.89 -6.61
N SER A 16 -2.53 -10.04 -6.38
CA SER A 16 -2.31 -11.09 -7.36
C SER A 16 -3.47 -12.08 -7.27
N GLN A 17 -4.30 -12.12 -8.31
CA GLN A 17 -5.39 -13.11 -8.39
C GLN A 17 -4.85 -14.54 -8.46
N ASN A 18 -3.70 -14.74 -9.11
CA ASN A 18 -3.07 -16.07 -9.24
C ASN A 18 -2.65 -16.66 -7.89
N GLU A 19 -2.24 -15.81 -6.94
CA GLU A 19 -1.78 -16.24 -5.61
C GLU A 19 -2.81 -15.91 -4.51
N ASN A 20 -3.96 -15.36 -4.90
CA ASN A 20 -5.04 -14.90 -4.02
C ASN A 20 -4.55 -14.04 -2.83
N ARG A 21 -3.53 -13.21 -3.04
CA ARG A 21 -2.87 -12.41 -1.98
C ARG A 21 -2.38 -11.05 -2.46
N PHE A 22 -2.16 -10.13 -1.52
CA PHE A 22 -1.50 -8.86 -1.79
C PHE A 22 0.02 -9.04 -1.79
N ASN A 23 0.63 -8.90 -2.95
CA ASN A 23 2.08 -8.90 -3.09
C ASN A 23 2.61 -7.47 -2.93
N PRO A 24 3.70 -7.25 -2.18
CA PRO A 24 4.29 -5.92 -2.05
C PRO A 24 4.69 -5.38 -3.44
N ALA A 25 4.35 -4.12 -3.69
CA ALA A 25 4.64 -3.48 -4.96
C ALA A 25 6.14 -3.20 -5.09
N PRO A 26 6.72 -3.27 -6.31
CA PRO A 26 8.12 -2.87 -6.52
C PRO A 26 8.32 -1.41 -6.10
N GLY A 27 9.29 -1.16 -5.20
CA GLY A 27 9.55 0.18 -4.64
C GLY A 27 8.65 0.58 -3.46
N ALA A 28 7.82 -0.33 -2.94
CA ALA A 28 7.08 -0.09 -1.70
C ALA A 28 8.04 0.04 -0.51
N LYS A 29 8.02 1.21 0.14
CA LYS A 29 8.84 1.48 1.34
C LYS A 29 8.33 0.79 2.61
N ILE A 30 7.05 0.41 2.62
CA ILE A 30 6.41 -0.26 3.76
C ILE A 30 5.55 -1.41 3.26
N THR A 31 5.49 -2.49 4.04
CA THR A 31 4.63 -3.64 3.75
C THR A 31 3.19 -3.40 4.23
N PRO A 32 2.19 -4.18 3.75
CA PRO A 32 0.82 -4.11 4.25
C PRO A 32 0.72 -4.29 5.78
N ALA A 33 1.52 -5.19 6.34
CA ALA A 33 1.59 -5.44 7.78
C ALA A 33 2.13 -4.21 8.54
N GLN A 34 3.20 -3.59 8.04
CA GLN A 34 3.76 -2.36 8.63
C GLN A 34 2.82 -1.18 8.50
N ALA A 35 2.12 -1.06 7.37
CA ALA A 35 1.11 -0.04 7.18
C ALA A 35 -0.05 -0.25 8.17
N ALA A 36 -0.46 -1.49 8.47
CA ALA A 36 -1.55 -1.78 9.40
C ALA A 36 -1.16 -1.50 10.86
N ALA A 37 0.13 -1.68 11.19
CA ALA A 37 0.68 -1.35 12.51
C ALA A 37 0.91 0.17 12.72
N ARG A 38 0.94 0.98 11.65
CA ARG A 38 1.19 2.42 11.74
C ARG A 38 -0.14 3.18 11.89
N GLN A 39 -0.32 3.89 13.00
CA GLN A 39 -1.50 4.73 13.23
C GLN A 39 -1.48 6.04 12.43
N ASN A 40 -0.31 6.45 11.93
CA ASN A 40 -0.11 7.70 11.19
C ASN A 40 -0.25 7.54 9.66
N VAL A 41 -0.81 6.42 9.20
CA VAL A 41 -1.06 6.17 7.78
C VAL A 41 -2.51 5.83 7.53
N GLN A 42 -3.07 6.37 6.45
CA GLN A 42 -4.37 5.95 5.95
C GLN A 42 -4.16 4.91 4.85
N GLN A 43 -5.00 3.88 4.85
CA GLN A 43 -5.00 2.83 3.84
C GLN A 43 -6.27 2.89 3.01
N ARG A 44 -6.17 2.59 1.73
CA ARG A 44 -7.32 2.32 0.88
C ARG A 44 -6.99 1.24 -0.14
N THR A 45 -8.00 0.46 -0.51
CA THR A 45 -7.91 -0.48 -1.62
C THR A 45 -8.63 0.13 -2.81
N VAL A 46 -7.95 0.23 -3.95
CA VAL A 46 -8.52 0.74 -5.20
C VAL A 46 -8.34 -0.28 -6.31
N THR A 47 -9.33 -0.43 -7.18
CA THR A 47 -9.21 -1.28 -8.37
C THR A 47 -8.81 -0.40 -9.55
N VAL A 48 -7.65 -0.66 -10.14
CA VAL A 48 -7.14 0.08 -11.31
C VAL A 48 -6.85 -0.92 -12.42
N SER A 49 -7.47 -0.74 -13.60
CA SER A 49 -7.28 -1.61 -14.76
C SER A 49 -7.49 -3.11 -14.46
N GLY A 50 -8.50 -3.43 -13.65
CA GLY A 50 -8.82 -4.81 -13.23
C GLY A 50 -7.94 -5.38 -12.11
N LYS A 51 -6.92 -4.64 -11.64
CA LYS A 51 -6.04 -5.07 -10.54
C LYS A 51 -6.41 -4.33 -9.25
N LYS A 52 -6.61 -5.05 -8.14
CA LYS A 52 -6.78 -4.42 -6.83
C LYS A 52 -5.42 -3.97 -6.31
N LEU A 53 -5.31 -2.71 -5.90
CA LEU A 53 -4.09 -2.10 -5.39
C LEU A 53 -4.34 -1.62 -3.96
N LEU A 54 -3.42 -1.93 -3.06
CA LEU A 54 -3.39 -1.38 -1.73
C LEU A 54 -2.54 -0.12 -1.75
N GLN A 55 -3.16 1.02 -1.45
CA GLN A 55 -2.52 2.32 -1.39
C GLN A 55 -2.51 2.85 0.04
N VAL A 56 -1.46 3.58 0.36
CA VAL A 56 -1.31 4.26 1.65
C VAL A 56 -0.93 5.71 1.45
N ARG A 57 -1.30 6.56 2.42
CA ARG A 57 -0.78 7.92 2.55
C ARG A 57 -0.51 8.22 4.01
N ALA A 58 0.31 9.24 4.30
CA ALA A 58 0.36 9.79 5.65
C ALA A 58 -1.00 10.41 6.02
N LYS A 59 -1.37 10.28 7.30
CA LYS A 59 -2.51 10.96 7.90
C LYS A 59 -2.18 12.43 8.15
#